data_AF-A0A699YLM7-F1
#
_entry.id   AF-A0A699YLM7-F1
#
_cell.length_a   1.000
_cell.length_b   1.000
_cell.length_c   1.000
_cell.angle_alpha   90.00
_cell.angle_beta   90.00
_cell.angle_gamma   90.00
#
_symmetry.space_group_name_H-M   'P 1'
#
loop_
_entity.id
_entity.type
_entity.pdbx_description
1 polymer ?
#
loop_
_entity_poly.entity_id
_entity_poly.type
_entity_poly.pdbx_seq_one_letter_code
_entity_poly.pdbx_strand_id
1 'polypeptide(L)' 'MSLSMFKKHVCRERAMESNCPVCSEYLFDSADPIKELPCGHLLHSSCFAEYTRYNYTCPLCSKELLGHS' A
#
# COMPACT_ATOMS: atom_id res chain seq x y z
N MET A 1 13.92 -29.75 -21.56
CA MET A 1 12.80 -29.05 -20.90
C MET A 1 13.09 -27.56 -20.99
N SER A 2 12.33 -26.84 -21.82
CA SER A 2 12.69 -25.50 -22.29
C SER A 2 12.42 -24.44 -21.22
N LEU A 3 13.48 -23.93 -20.58
CA LEU A 3 13.45 -22.83 -19.59
C LEU A 3 13.29 -21.43 -20.25
N SER A 4 12.48 -21.32 -21.30
CA SER A 4 12.45 -20.12 -22.17
C SER A 4 11.32 -19.13 -21.85
N MET A 5 10.64 -19.25 -20.70
CA MET A 5 9.48 -18.42 -20.32
C MET A 5 9.65 -17.65 -18.99
N PHE A 6 10.86 -17.23 -18.62
CA PHE A 6 11.09 -16.46 -17.39
C PHE A 6 11.70 -15.07 -17.59
N LYS A 7 11.74 -14.53 -18.82
CA LYS A 7 12.36 -13.21 -19.10
C LYS A 7 11.43 -11.99 -19.00
N LYS A 8 10.20 -12.16 -18.49
CA LYS A 8 9.27 -11.03 -18.23
C LYS A 8 8.50 -11.12 -16.92
N HIS A 9 8.77 -12.14 -16.10
CA HIS A 9 8.29 -12.09 -14.73
C HIS A 9 9.37 -11.41 -13.90
N VAL A 10 9.13 -10.16 -13.52
CA VAL A 10 9.77 -9.61 -12.33
C VAL A 10 9.20 -10.44 -11.17
N CYS A 11 9.89 -11.52 -10.80
CA CYS A 11 9.85 -11.97 -9.41
C CYS A 11 10.43 -10.81 -8.62
N ARG A 12 9.59 -9.86 -8.21
CA ARG A 12 9.96 -8.91 -7.17
C ARG A 12 9.97 -9.76 -5.91
N GLU A 13 11.07 -10.48 -5.71
CA GLU A 13 11.45 -11.01 -4.40
C GLU A 13 11.33 -9.80 -3.47
N ARG A 14 10.30 -9.79 -2.61
CA ARG A 14 9.83 -8.66 -1.78
C ARG A 14 8.67 -7.79 -2.31
N ALA A 15 7.87 -8.23 -3.27
CA ALA A 15 6.59 -7.57 -3.61
C ALA A 15 5.63 -7.52 -2.42
N MET A 16 5.71 -8.53 -1.56
CA MET A 16 4.95 -8.65 -0.31
C MET A 16 5.49 -7.74 0.80
N GLU A 17 6.67 -7.12 0.64
CA GLU A 17 7.23 -6.15 1.58
C GLU A 17 6.73 -4.72 1.29
N SER A 18 5.43 -4.58 1.01
CA SER A 18 4.83 -3.25 1.05
C SER A 18 4.49 -2.98 2.51
N ASN A 19 5.27 -2.11 3.16
CA ASN A 19 5.01 -1.68 4.54
C ASN A 19 4.04 -0.49 4.56
N CYS A 20 3.20 -0.46 5.58
CA CYS A 20 2.30 0.64 5.86
C CYS A 20 3.13 1.83 6.38
N PRO A 21 3.12 3.00 5.73
CA PRO A 21 3.91 4.16 6.15
C PRO A 21 3.39 4.83 7.45
N VAL A 22 2.24 4.39 7.98
CA VAL A 22 1.64 4.95 9.20
C VAL A 22 2.11 4.19 10.44
N CYS A 23 2.05 2.86 10.43
CA CYS A 23 2.47 2.01 11.55
C CYS A 23 3.86 1.38 11.33
N SER A 24 4.45 1.52 10.14
CA SER A 24 5.70 0.86 9.72
C SER A 24 5.64 -0.68 9.68
N GLU A 25 4.46 -1.26 9.85
CA GLU A 25 4.23 -2.71 9.80
C GLU A 25 3.99 -3.19 8.36
N TYR A 26 4.09 -4.50 8.14
CA TYR A 26 3.80 -5.10 6.84
C TYR A 26 2.30 -5.06 6.53
N LEU A 27 1.94 -4.61 5.32
CA LEU A 27 0.54 -4.57 4.88
C LEU A 27 -0.11 -5.95 4.80
N PHE A 28 0.70 -7.00 4.61
CA PHE A 28 0.25 -8.38 4.42
C PHE A 28 0.54 -9.32 5.60
N ASP A 29 1.33 -8.88 6.58
CA ASP A 29 1.65 -9.70 7.76
C ASP A 29 0.60 -9.54 8.87
N SER A 30 -0.02 -8.35 8.94
CA SER A 30 -1.11 -8.09 9.88
C SER A 30 -2.45 -8.62 9.35
N ALA A 31 -3.30 -9.09 10.26
CA ALA A 31 -4.68 -9.47 9.96
C ALA A 31 -5.59 -8.26 9.63
N ASP A 32 -5.06 -7.05 9.71
CA ASP A 32 -5.78 -5.82 9.42
C ASP A 32 -6.12 -5.69 7.93
N PRO A 33 -7.38 -5.37 7.60
CA PRO A 33 -7.79 -5.22 6.21
C PRO A 33 -7.06 -4.04 5.56
N ILE A 34 -6.45 -4.29 4.41
CA ILE A 34 -5.81 -3.27 3.58
C ILE A 34 -6.87 -2.50 2.78
N LYS A 35 -6.71 -1.19 2.71
CA LYS A 35 -7.53 -0.26 1.96
C LYS A 35 -6.68 0.43 0.90
N GLU A 36 -7.13 0.35 -0.35
CA GLU A 36 -6.55 1.10 -1.45
C GLU A 36 -7.09 2.53 -1.44
N LEU A 37 -6.17 3.49 -1.48
CA LEU A 37 -6.46 4.91 -1.57
C LEU A 37 -6.72 5.30 -3.03
N PRO A 38 -7.45 6.39 -3.29
CA PRO A 38 -7.70 6.88 -4.66
C PRO A 38 -6.41 7.28 -5.42
N CYS A 39 -5.28 7.41 -4.73
CA CYS A 39 -3.97 7.63 -5.35
C CYS A 39 -3.27 6.33 -5.82
N GLY A 40 -3.85 5.15 -5.57
CA GLY A 40 -3.29 3.84 -5.91
C GLY A 40 -2.33 3.26 -4.85
N HIS A 41 -2.28 3.85 -3.65
CA HIS A 41 -1.46 3.35 -2.55
C HIS A 41 -2.29 2.53 -1.56
N LEU A 42 -1.66 1.55 -0.92
CA LEU A 42 -2.30 0.65 0.05
C LEU A 42 -1.93 1.07 1.48
N LEU A 43 -2.93 1.17 2.36
CA LEU A 43 -2.76 1.42 3.79
C LEU A 43 -3.68 0.47 4.57
N HIS A 44 -3.35 0.12 5.82
CA HIS A 44 -4.34 -0.57 6.67
C HIS A 44 -5.57 0.29 6.88
N SER A 45 -6.75 -0.32 6.93
CA SER A 45 -8.01 0.38 7.18
C SER A 45 -8.00 1.09 8.52
N SER A 46 -7.41 0.46 9.54
CA SER A 46 -7.19 1.01 10.88
C SER A 46 -6.26 2.23 10.80
N CYS A 47 -5.10 2.10 10.17
CA CYS A 47 -4.16 3.20 9.97
C CYS A 47 -4.75 4.34 9.14
N PHE A 48 -5.53 4.05 8.11
CA PHE A 48 -6.24 5.06 7.32
C PHE A 48 -7.23 5.82 8.19
N ALA A 49 -8.03 5.12 9.01
CA ALA A 49 -9.01 5.76 9.90
C ALA A 49 -8.32 6.63 10.96
N GLU A 50 -7.20 6.20 11.53
CA GLU A 50 -6.43 7.03 12.46
C GLU A 50 -5.73 8.20 11.78
N TYR A 51 -5.08 7.96 10.64
CA TYR A 51 -4.35 9.00 9.92
C TYR A 51 -5.30 10.09 9.43
N THR A 52 -6.44 9.73 8.86
CA THR A 52 -7.49 10.67 8.41
C THR A 52 -8.09 11.52 9.52
N ARG A 53 -7.96 11.14 10.81
CA ARG A 53 -8.34 12.02 11.93
C ARG A 53 -7.40 13.22 12.08
N TYR A 54 -6.14 13.08 11.66
CA TYR A 54 -5.12 14.12 11.80
C TYR A 54 -4.78 14.79 10.46
N ASN A 55 -4.72 14.02 9.36
CA ASN A 55 -4.30 14.46 8.04
C ASN A 55 -5.09 13.75 6.93
N TYR A 56 -5.59 14.51 5.96
CA TYR A 56 -6.37 13.96 4.83
C TYR A 56 -5.53 13.75 3.56
N THR A 57 -4.23 13.56 3.70
CA THR A 57 -3.28 13.40 2.58
C THR A 57 -2.67 12.01 2.57
N CYS A 58 -2.17 11.56 1.43
CA CYS A 58 -1.50 10.27 1.35
C CYS A 58 -0.07 10.41 1.89
N PRO A 59 0.37 9.62 2.88
CA PRO A 59 1.73 9.70 3.41
C PRO A 59 2.82 9.29 2.41
N LEU A 60 2.45 8.64 1.30
CA LEU A 60 3.40 8.18 0.25
C LEU A 60 3.58 9.19 -0.89
N CYS A 61 2.52 9.91 -1.25
CA CYS A 61 2.51 10.79 -2.42
C CYS A 61 2.01 12.20 -2.13
N SER A 62 1.72 12.51 -0.86
CA SER A 62 1.17 13.78 -0.38
C SER A 62 -0.11 14.24 -1.09
N LYS A 63 -0.80 13.30 -1.75
CA LYS A 63 -2.02 13.57 -2.53
C LYS A 63 -3.24 13.49 -1.63
N GLU A 64 -4.17 14.42 -1.77
CA GLU A 64 -5.38 14.45 -0.94
C GLU A 64 -6.23 13.18 -1.14
N LEU A 65 -6.66 12.59 -0.03
CA LEU A 65 -7.47 11.36 0.02
C LEU A 65 -8.93 11.63 -0.28
N LEU A 66 -9.37 12.86 -0.01
CA LEU A 66 -10.66 13.40 -0.34
C LEU A 66 -10.41 14.42 -1.45
N GLY A 67 -10.44 13.94 -2.69
CA GLY A 67 -10.39 14.84 -3.84
C GLY A 67 -11.49 15.89 -3.71
N HIS A 68 -11.11 17.15 -3.75
CA HIS A 68 -12.03 18.27 -3.77
C HIS A 68 -12.91 18.18 -5.03
N SER A 69 -14.23 18.02 -4.80
CA SER A 69 -15.41 18.25 -5.69
C SER A 69 -15.45 17.67 -7.09
#